data_AF-A0A6B2JS76-F1
#
_entry.id   AF-A0A6B2JS76-F1
#
_cell.length_a   1.000
_cell.length_b   1.000
_cell.length_c   1.000
_cell.angle_alpha   90.00
_cell.angle_beta   90.00
_cell.angle_gamma   90.00
#
_symmetry.space_group_name_H-M   'P 1'
#
loop_
_entity.id
_entity.type
_entity.pdbx_description
1 polymer ?
#
loop_
_entity_poly.entity_id
_entity_poly.type
_entity_poly.pdbx_seq_one_letter_code
_entity_poly.pdbx_strand_id
1 'polypeptide(L)'
;MVRMSRPPLAPLFYISAMVLLGAYFMFAAVQGDYGLFRRAEVEAEERSLRTELDELTAEVARMENLTRRLSDSYLDLDLLDQQARDVLGLIRNDEIIIR
;
A
#
# COMPACT_ATOMS: atom_id res chain seq x y z
N MET A 1 -0.29 1.17 -79.92
CA MET A 1 0.61 1.77 -78.92
C MET A 1 0.24 1.24 -77.55
N VAL A 2 1.04 0.35 -76.96
CA VAL A 2 0.75 -0.23 -75.63
C VAL A 2 1.33 0.71 -74.57
N ARG A 3 0.45 1.35 -73.79
CA ARG A 3 0.86 2.25 -72.71
C ARG A 3 1.15 1.38 -71.48
N MET A 4 2.42 1.15 -71.18
CA MET A 4 2.82 0.48 -69.93
C MET A 4 2.60 1.45 -68.76
N SER A 5 1.52 1.24 -68.00
CA SER A 5 1.34 1.92 -66.71
C SER A 5 2.36 1.37 -65.72
N ARG A 6 3.24 2.25 -65.22
CA ARG A 6 4.18 1.89 -64.16
C ARG A 6 3.38 1.48 -62.91
N PRO A 7 3.69 0.34 -62.27
CA PRO A 7 2.96 -0.10 -61.08
C PRO A 7 3.11 0.95 -59.96
N PRO A 8 2.06 1.21 -59.16
CA PRO A 8 2.06 2.25 -58.13
C PRO A 8 2.80 1.76 -56.87
N LEU A 9 4.10 1.49 -57.00
CA LEU A 9 4.93 0.95 -55.92
C LEU A 9 5.17 1.96 -54.79
N ALA A 10 5.33 3.25 -55.14
CA ALA A 10 5.58 4.32 -54.17
C ALA A 10 4.44 4.51 -53.13
N PRO A 11 3.16 4.64 -53.53
CA PRO A 11 2.07 4.77 -52.55
C PRO A 11 1.87 3.49 -51.72
N LEU A 12 2.11 2.31 -52.30
CA LEU A 12 2.06 1.05 -51.53
C LEU A 12 3.12 0.99 -50.44
N PHE A 13 4.36 1.38 -50.75
CA PHE A 13 5.45 1.45 -49.78
C PHE A 13 5.20 2.51 -48.71
N TYR A 14 4.64 3.66 -49.11
CA TYR A 14 4.29 4.72 -48.17
C TYR A 14 3.21 4.26 -47.17
N ILE A 15 2.15 3.62 -47.67
CA ILE A 15 1.07 3.09 -46.82
C ILE A 15 1.61 1.98 -45.92
N SER A 16 2.42 1.05 -46.43
CA SER A 16 2.98 -0.02 -45.60
C SER A 16 3.89 0.52 -44.50
N ALA A 17 4.72 1.53 -44.80
CA ALA A 17 5.56 2.20 -43.82
C ALA A 17 4.72 2.91 -42.74
N MET A 18 3.64 3.59 -43.11
CA MET A 18 2.71 4.22 -42.15
C MET A 18 2.02 3.19 -41.26
N VAL A 19 1.58 2.05 -41.82
CA VAL A 19 0.97 0.97 -41.04
C VAL A 19 1.97 0.36 -40.06
N LEU A 20 3.20 0.08 -40.50
CA LEU A 20 4.27 -0.44 -39.64
C LEU A 20 4.61 0.53 -38.50
N LEU A 21 4.69 1.83 -38.81
CA LEU A 21 4.94 2.86 -37.81
C LEU A 21 3.80 2.95 -36.78
N GLY A 22 2.55 2.93 -37.25
CA GLY A 22 1.37 2.91 -36.39
C GLY A 22 1.32 1.66 -35.49
N ALA A 23 1.64 0.48 -36.04
CA ALA A 23 1.72 -0.75 -35.28
C ALA A 23 2.81 -0.71 -34.21
N TYR A 24 3.99 -0.16 -34.52
CA TYR A 24 5.06 0.05 -33.55
C TYR A 24 4.62 0.94 -32.39
N PHE A 25 3.97 2.07 -32.68
CA PHE A 25 3.48 2.96 -31.62
C PHE A 25 2.35 2.33 -30.80
N MET A 26 1.44 1.59 -31.42
CA MET A 26 0.41 0.84 -30.70
C MET A 26 1.03 -0.21 -29.77
N PHE A 27 2.04 -0.95 -30.24
CA PHE A 27 2.79 -1.90 -29.44
C PHE A 27 3.51 -1.23 -28.27
N ALA A 28 4.21 -0.12 -28.53
CA ALA A 28 4.93 0.65 -27.50
C ALA A 28 3.99 1.30 -26.48
N ALA A 29 2.78 1.72 -26.87
CA ALA A 29 1.79 2.24 -25.93
C ALA A 29 1.21 1.15 -25.01
N VAL A 30 1.17 -0.10 -25.48
CA VAL A 30 0.67 -1.25 -24.73
C VAL A 30 1.75 -1.84 -23.82
N GLN A 31 2.96 -2.10 -24.35
CA GLN A 31 4.04 -2.77 -23.62
C GLN A 31 5.14 -1.85 -23.10
N GLY A 32 5.14 -0.57 -23.44
CA GLY A 32 6.18 0.37 -22.99
C GLY A 32 6.10 0.67 -21.50
N ASP A 33 7.21 1.14 -20.94
CA ASP A 33 7.35 1.48 -19.52
C ASP A 33 6.35 2.55 -19.03
N TYR A 34 5.80 3.35 -19.96
CA TYR A 34 4.76 4.37 -19.71
C TYR A 34 3.38 3.94 -20.21
N GLY A 35 3.20 2.66 -20.54
CA GLY A 35 1.95 2.10 -21.04
C GLY A 35 0.85 2.05 -19.98
N LEU A 36 -0.39 1.84 -20.44
CA LEU A 36 -1.58 1.80 -19.58
C LEU A 36 -1.48 0.73 -18.47
N PHE A 37 -0.78 -0.37 -18.75
CA PHE A 37 -0.58 -1.46 -17.78
C PHE A 37 0.30 -1.04 -16.60
N ARG A 38 1.39 -0.29 -16.84
CA ARG A 38 2.26 0.17 -15.75
C ARG A 38 1.52 1.11 -14.82
N ARG A 39 0.67 1.97 -15.36
CA ARG A 39 -0.18 2.86 -14.55
C ARG A 39 -1.15 2.06 -13.66
N ALA A 40 -1.81 1.04 -14.21
CA ALA A 40 -2.71 0.19 -13.44
C ALA A 40 -1.99 -0.58 -12.32
N GLU A 41 -0.76 -1.03 -12.58
CA GLU A 41 0.08 -1.69 -11.58
C GLU A 41 0.48 -0.75 -10.45
N VAL A 42 0.96 0.46 -10.78
CA VAL A 42 1.33 1.47 -9.77
C VAL A 42 0.12 1.90 -8.94
N GLU A 43 -1.05 2.11 -9.56
CA GLU A 43 -2.28 2.44 -8.81
C GLU A 43 -2.72 1.28 -7.90
N ALA A 44 -2.48 0.03 -8.28
CA ALA A 44 -2.75 -1.13 -7.42
C ALA A 44 -1.77 -1.21 -6.24
N GLU A 45 -0.48 -0.99 -6.50
CA GLU A 45 0.57 -0.95 -5.47
C GLU A 45 0.33 0.20 -4.48
N GLU A 46 -0.04 1.38 -4.96
CA GLU A 46 -0.40 2.54 -4.12
C GLU A 46 -1.56 2.21 -3.17
N ARG A 47 -2.59 1.51 -3.65
CA ARG A 47 -3.71 1.07 -2.80
C ARG A 47 -3.27 0.08 -1.72
N SER A 48 -2.41 -0.87 -2.08
CA SER A 48 -1.87 -1.85 -1.12
C SER A 48 -1.05 -1.15 -0.04
N LEU A 49 -0.11 -0.29 -0.43
CA LEU A 49 0.75 0.45 0.48
C LEU A 49 -0.05 1.39 1.40
N ARG A 50 -1.11 2.02 0.91
CA ARG A 50 -2.01 2.83 1.75
C ARG A 50 -2.69 2.00 2.83
N THR A 51 -3.17 0.81 2.47
CA THR A 51 -3.81 -0.09 3.44
C THR A 51 -2.83 -0.50 4.54
N GLU A 52 -1.60 -0.86 4.15
CA GLU A 52 -0.53 -1.21 5.10
C GLU A 52 -0.15 -0.03 6.00
N LEU A 53 -0.07 1.18 5.44
CA LEU A 53 0.20 2.39 6.21
C LEU A 53 -0.89 2.65 7.25
N ASP A 54 -2.15 2.50 6.89
CA ASP A 54 -3.28 2.71 7.79
C ASP A 54 -3.25 1.70 8.96
N GLU A 55 -2.95 0.42 8.67
CA GLU A 55 -2.78 -0.62 9.69
C GLU A 55 -1.62 -0.32 10.64
N LEU A 56 -0.45 0.04 10.11
CA LEU A 56 0.73 0.39 10.90
C LEU A 56 0.47 1.64 11.76
N THR A 57 -0.21 2.64 11.21
CA THR A 57 -0.56 3.86 11.94
C THR A 57 -1.49 3.55 13.11
N ALA A 58 -2.47 2.67 12.91
CA ALA A 58 -3.35 2.21 13.98
C ALA A 58 -2.58 1.46 15.08
N GLU A 59 -1.58 0.64 14.72
CA GLU A 59 -0.74 -0.07 15.67
C GLU A 59 0.15 0.88 16.48
N VAL A 60 0.77 1.86 15.82
CA VAL A 60 1.57 2.89 16.49
C VAL A 60 0.70 3.66 17.48
N ALA A 61 -0.50 4.10 17.08
CA ALA A 61 -1.41 4.82 17.97
C ALA A 61 -1.83 3.96 19.18
N ARG A 62 -2.00 2.65 18.99
CA ARG A 62 -2.28 1.70 20.09
C ARG A 62 -1.11 1.62 21.05
N MET A 63 0.10 1.42 20.54
CA MET A 63 1.32 1.31 21.34
C MET A 63 1.64 2.61 22.09
N GLU A 64 1.45 3.76 21.45
CA GLU A 64 1.57 5.08 22.07
C GLU A 64 0.57 5.23 23.23
N ASN A 65 -0.69 4.81 23.03
CA ASN A 65 -1.69 4.85 24.10
C ASN A 65 -1.30 3.96 25.28
N LEU A 66 -0.89 2.72 25.03
CA LEU A 66 -0.44 1.79 26.06
C LEU A 66 0.76 2.34 26.83
N THR A 67 1.76 2.86 26.10
CA THR A 67 2.96 3.48 26.69
C THR A 67 2.59 4.69 27.54
N ARG A 68 1.68 5.54 27.04
CA ARG A 68 1.21 6.70 27.80
C ARG A 68 0.49 6.29 29.08
N ARG A 69 -0.34 5.25 29.03
CA ARG A 69 -1.05 4.72 30.20
C ARG A 69 -0.13 4.06 31.23
N LEU A 70 1.02 3.56 30.78
CA LEU A 70 2.07 3.02 31.66
C LEU A 70 3.00 4.10 32.23
N SER A 71 2.91 5.36 31.75
CA SER A 71 3.75 6.44 32.26
C SER A 71 3.30 6.91 33.65
N ASP A 72 4.26 7.28 34.51
CA ASP A 72 4.04 7.72 35.91
C ASP A 72 2.98 8.83 36.08
N SER A 73 2.72 9.63 35.05
CA SER A 73 1.70 10.69 35.09
C SER A 73 0.26 10.21 34.92
N TYR A 74 0.06 9.00 34.40
CA TYR A 74 -1.24 8.35 34.18
C TYR A 74 -1.35 6.98 34.88
N LEU A 75 -0.26 6.49 35.45
CA LEU A 75 -0.18 5.22 36.16
C LEU A 75 -0.67 5.40 37.60
N ASP A 76 -1.93 5.05 37.84
CA ASP A 76 -2.51 5.06 39.18
C ASP A 76 -1.99 3.86 39.98
N LEU A 77 -1.04 4.14 40.88
CA LEU A 77 -0.42 3.14 41.75
C LEU A 77 -1.43 2.44 42.67
N ASP A 78 -2.52 3.12 43.03
CA ASP A 78 -3.57 2.52 43.88
C ASP A 78 -4.35 1.46 43.08
N LEU A 79 -4.66 1.74 41.80
CA LEU A 79 -5.29 0.76 40.91
C LEU A 79 -4.37 -0.43 40.60
N LEU A 80 -3.05 -0.21 40.52
CA LEU A 80 -2.06 -1.28 40.37
C LEU A 80 -1.97 -2.14 41.63
N ASP A 81 -1.94 -1.54 42.81
CA ASP A 81 -1.93 -2.28 44.08
C ASP A 81 -3.21 -3.10 44.23
N GLN A 82 -4.36 -2.54 43.86
CA GLN A 82 -5.62 -3.26 43.86
C GLN A 82 -5.64 -4.42 42.85
N GLN A 83 -5.14 -4.23 41.63
CA GLN A 83 -5.00 -5.33 40.66
C GLN A 83 -4.00 -6.39 41.12
N ALA A 84 -2.91 -6.01 41.79
CA ALA A 84 -1.94 -6.96 42.35
C ALA A 84 -2.56 -7.77 43.50
N ARG A 85 -3.37 -7.15 44.37
CA ARG A 85 -4.14 -7.83 45.40
C ARG A 85 -5.16 -8.80 44.79
N ASP A 86 -5.93 -8.37 43.80
CA ASP A 86 -6.99 -9.15 43.18
C ASP A 86 -6.47 -10.32 42.34
N VAL A 87 -5.41 -10.12 41.57
CA VAL A 87 -4.87 -11.12 40.63
C VAL A 87 -3.80 -12.00 41.27
N LEU A 88 -2.86 -11.41 42.00
CA LEU A 88 -1.72 -12.13 42.59
C LEU A 88 -1.96 -12.55 44.04
N GLY A 89 -3.08 -12.14 44.65
CA GLY A 89 -3.31 -12.35 46.07
C GLY A 89 -2.26 -11.65 46.93
N LEU A 90 -1.69 -10.54 46.42
CA LEU A 90 -0.65 -9.80 47.12
C LEU A 90 -1.22 -9.28 48.45
N ILE A 91 -0.66 -9.72 49.56
CA ILE A 91 -1.08 -9.31 50.91
C ILE A 91 0.18 -8.95 51.68
N ARG A 92 0.18 -7.80 52.36
CA ARG A 92 1.27 -7.47 53.28
C ARG A 92 1.12 -8.29 54.56
N ASN A 93 2.26 -8.66 55.16
CA ASN A 93 2.31 -9.46 56.39
C ASN A 93 1.52 -8.86 57.58
N ASP A 94 1.13 -7.59 57.52
CA ASP A 94 0.41 -6.85 58.55
C ASP A 94 -1.10 -6.64 58.29
N GLU A 95 -1.68 -7.20 57.21
CA GLU A 95 -3.09 -7.00 56.83
C GLU A 95 -3.99 -8.21 57.16
N ILE A 96 -5.20 -7.97 57.67
CA ILE A 96 -6.19 -8.99 58.07
C ILE A 96 -7.50 -8.78 57.29
N ILE A 97 -7.98 -9.81 56.58
CA ILE A 97 -9.26 -9.77 55.85
C ILE A 97 -10.42 -9.91 56.84
N ILE A 98 -11.27 -8.89 56.91
CA ILE A 98 -12.54 -8.96 57.63
C ILE A 98 -13.64 -9.27 56.61
N ARG A 99 -14.37 -10.36 56.83
CA ARG A 99 -15.44 -10.87 55.96
C ARG A 99 -16.80 -10.30 56.33
#